data_AF-A0A832PV84-F1
#
_entry.id   AF-A0A832PV84-F1
#
_cell.length_a   1.000
_cell.length_b   1.000
_cell.length_c   1.000
_cell.angle_alpha   90.00
_cell.angle_beta   90.00
_cell.angle_gamma   90.00
#
_symmetry.space_group_name_H-M   'P 1'
#
loop_
_entity.id
_entity.type
_entity.pdbx_description
1 polymer ?
#
loop_
_entity_poly.entity_id
_entity_poly.type
_entity_poly.pdbx_seq_one_letter_code
_entity_poly.pdbx_strand_id
1 'polypeptide(L)'
;RAVYHAVSKTVTKTPWLQQSKPSYSDEPPKLGQDGFGVRELFEFPGEQQTDLFSDELPPPSSHGLIESFSALRYKGQVARTVLVCEGKDSLVLIDQHAAHERVNFDRLWQAVENKQVAQEPLMFPEVLGLDPNEIAGLEKSKDLLLSLGLDLEFYSGDSVAIRSIPAIMRGKSAAALVRDCAQAATGSSGTTGIERLHLMVATIACHSSIRAGDALSDDEALALLKSMDSVKDFAGYCPHGRQAVVVHPISTVLRWFGR
;
A
#
# COMPACT_ATOMS: atom_id res chain seq x y z
N ARG A 1 13.18 -10.63 16.23
CA ARG A 1 12.26 -10.57 17.41
C ARG A 1 12.38 -9.27 18.21
N ALA A 2 13.59 -8.85 18.64
CA ALA A 2 13.77 -7.56 19.34
C ALA A 2 13.54 -6.32 18.45
N VAL A 3 13.94 -6.39 17.17
CA VAL A 3 13.75 -5.30 16.18
C VAL A 3 12.26 -5.11 15.83
N TYR A 4 11.53 -6.19 15.58
CA TYR A 4 10.09 -6.18 15.36
C TYR A 4 9.31 -5.57 16.54
N HIS A 5 9.68 -5.92 17.78
CA HIS A 5 9.08 -5.31 18.97
C HIS A 5 9.47 -3.85 19.19
N ALA A 6 10.66 -3.44 18.76
CA ALA A 6 11.09 -2.05 18.82
C ALA A 6 10.30 -1.20 17.80
N VAL A 7 10.15 -1.67 16.56
CA VAL A 7 9.36 -0.99 15.51
C VAL A 7 7.87 -0.96 15.88
N SER A 8 7.29 -2.05 16.36
CA SER A 8 5.91 -2.10 16.86
C SER A 8 5.66 -1.08 17.99
N LYS A 9 6.59 -0.97 18.96
CA LYS A 9 6.47 0.02 20.05
C LYS A 9 6.67 1.48 19.60
N THR A 10 7.44 1.71 18.54
CA THR A 10 7.68 3.07 17.99
C THR A 10 6.53 3.51 17.09
N VAL A 11 5.97 2.62 16.26
CA VAL A 11 4.79 2.87 15.40
C VAL A 11 3.53 3.14 16.24
N THR A 12 3.39 2.51 17.42
CA THR A 12 2.29 2.85 18.35
C THR A 12 2.43 4.22 19.02
N LYS A 13 3.58 4.91 18.85
CA LYS A 13 3.88 6.21 19.49
C LYS A 13 4.00 7.37 18.49
N THR A 14 3.75 7.15 17.21
CA THR A 14 3.86 8.20 16.19
C THR A 14 2.70 9.21 16.26
N PRO A 15 2.97 10.53 16.20
CA PRO A 15 1.97 11.58 16.48
C PRO A 15 0.72 11.54 15.59
N TRP A 16 0.82 11.07 14.34
CA TRP A 16 -0.33 11.00 13.41
C TRP A 16 -1.27 9.82 13.69
N LEU A 17 -0.85 8.81 14.48
CA LEU A 17 -1.78 7.78 14.99
C LEU A 17 -2.61 8.27 16.20
N GLN A 18 -2.23 9.41 16.79
CA GLN A 18 -2.94 10.02 17.93
C GLN A 18 -3.73 11.28 17.54
N GLN A 19 -3.72 11.66 16.26
CA GLN A 19 -4.54 12.78 15.79
C GLN A 19 -6.00 12.34 15.73
N SER A 20 -6.87 13.08 16.42
CA SER A 20 -8.30 13.08 16.16
C SER A 20 -8.54 13.33 14.67
N LYS A 21 -9.58 12.67 14.12
CA LYS A 21 -10.01 12.62 12.72
C LYS A 21 -9.54 13.83 11.89
N PRO A 22 -9.02 13.65 10.66
CA PRO A 22 -8.87 14.77 9.73
C PRO A 22 -10.24 15.48 9.61
N SER A 23 -10.26 16.79 9.86
CA SER A 23 -11.45 17.60 9.67
C SER A 23 -11.73 17.67 8.17
N TYR A 24 -12.74 16.91 7.74
CA TYR A 24 -13.42 17.16 6.49
C TYR A 24 -14.46 18.25 6.76
N SER A 25 -14.60 19.23 5.86
CA SER A 25 -15.73 20.15 5.92
C SER A 25 -17.00 19.37 5.55
N ASP A 26 -18.04 19.46 6.37
CA ASP A 26 -19.37 18.88 6.09
C ASP A 26 -20.06 19.54 4.87
N GLU A 27 -19.51 20.63 4.35
CA GLU A 27 -19.99 21.24 3.12
C GLU A 27 -19.41 20.53 1.89
N PRO A 28 -20.24 19.98 0.99
CA PRO A 28 -19.78 19.52 -0.31
C PRO A 28 -19.16 20.70 -1.08
N PRO A 29 -18.12 20.48 -1.91
CA PRO A 29 -17.56 21.53 -2.73
C PRO A 29 -18.68 22.17 -3.55
N LYS A 30 -18.81 23.50 -3.45
CA LYS A 30 -19.79 24.25 -4.25
C LYS A 30 -19.51 23.96 -5.72
N LEU A 31 -20.47 23.33 -6.39
CA LEU A 31 -20.41 23.17 -7.84
C LEU A 31 -20.19 24.57 -8.46
N GLY A 32 -19.16 24.69 -9.29
CA GLY A 32 -19.01 25.84 -10.18
C GLY A 32 -20.27 26.02 -11.01
N GLN A 33 -20.55 27.27 -11.40
CA GLN A 33 -21.74 27.69 -12.14
C GLN A 33 -21.78 27.21 -13.61
N ASP A 34 -21.16 26.07 -13.89
CA ASP A 34 -20.84 25.58 -15.22
C ASP A 34 -21.60 24.26 -15.35
N GLY A 35 -22.91 24.41 -15.56
CA GLY A 35 -23.89 23.34 -15.41
C GLY A 35 -23.65 22.12 -16.30
N PHE A 36 -23.70 20.95 -15.68
CA PHE A 36 -24.32 19.74 -16.25
C PHE A 36 -25.04 19.01 -15.11
N GLY A 37 -26.37 19.20 -15.10
CA GLY A 37 -27.26 18.64 -14.10
C GLY A 37 -27.60 17.18 -14.37
N VAL A 38 -27.56 16.38 -13.31
CA VAL A 38 -28.31 15.13 -13.18
C VAL A 38 -29.00 15.18 -11.81
N ARG A 39 -30.06 15.99 -11.72
CA ARG A 39 -30.84 16.11 -10.47
C ARG A 39 -32.35 16.09 -10.66
N GLU A 40 -32.83 15.74 -11.84
CA GLU A 40 -34.24 15.45 -12.07
C GLU A 40 -34.33 14.08 -12.72
N LEU A 41 -34.77 13.06 -11.95
CA LEU A 41 -35.53 11.90 -12.45
C LEU A 41 -35.93 10.87 -11.38
N PHE A 42 -35.63 11.05 -10.09
CA PHE A 42 -36.16 10.17 -9.03
C PHE A 42 -36.60 10.97 -7.81
N GLU A 43 -37.90 11.25 -7.71
CA GLU A 43 -38.53 11.56 -6.42
C GLU A 43 -38.78 10.25 -5.67
N PHE A 44 -38.03 10.02 -4.60
CA PHE A 44 -38.31 8.94 -3.66
C PHE A 44 -39.28 9.46 -2.59
N PRO A 45 -40.49 8.88 -2.45
CA PRO A 45 -41.41 9.28 -1.39
C PRO A 45 -40.94 8.69 -0.07
N GLY A 46 -40.49 9.57 0.83
CA GLY A 46 -40.46 9.37 2.28
C GLY A 46 -39.86 8.05 2.78
N GLU A 47 -38.54 7.96 2.85
CA GLU A 47 -37.87 6.94 3.67
C GLU A 47 -36.98 7.63 4.70
N GLN A 48 -37.20 7.26 5.97
CA GLN A 48 -36.31 7.59 7.06
C GLN A 48 -34.91 7.16 6.66
N GLN A 49 -34.01 8.13 6.53
CA GLN A 49 -32.60 7.91 6.27
C GLN A 49 -32.02 7.20 7.48
N THR A 50 -32.12 5.87 7.50
CA THR A 50 -31.29 5.05 8.37
C THR A 50 -29.89 5.19 7.80
N ASP A 51 -28.99 5.74 8.62
CA ASP A 51 -27.58 5.87 8.28
C ASP A 51 -27.00 4.45 8.19
N LEU A 52 -27.17 3.81 7.03
CA LEU A 52 -26.78 2.41 6.76
C LEU A 52 -25.26 2.20 6.86
N PHE A 53 -24.52 3.29 6.79
CA PHE A 53 -23.08 3.37 6.96
C PHE A 53 -22.79 4.45 8.00
N SER A 54 -22.97 4.12 9.29
CA SER A 54 -22.39 4.92 10.36
C SER A 54 -20.91 5.19 10.05
N ASP A 55 -20.47 6.43 10.19
CA ASP A 55 -19.06 6.89 10.09
C ASP A 55 -18.08 6.19 11.06
N GLU A 56 -18.53 5.19 11.80
CA GLU A 56 -17.68 4.27 12.53
C GLU A 56 -17.07 3.27 11.54
N LEU A 57 -15.79 3.51 11.22
CA LEU A 57 -14.90 2.47 10.71
C LEU A 57 -15.11 1.20 11.54
N PRO A 58 -15.27 0.01 10.90
CA PRO A 58 -15.38 -1.23 11.65
C PRO A 58 -14.18 -1.34 12.60
N PRO A 59 -14.38 -1.85 13.83
CA PRO A 59 -13.30 -1.91 14.80
C PRO A 59 -12.09 -2.64 14.19
N PRO A 60 -10.86 -2.22 14.52
CA PRO A 60 -9.61 -2.75 13.95
C PRO A 60 -9.39 -4.26 14.21
N SER A 61 -10.31 -4.92 14.93
CA SER A 61 -10.28 -6.35 15.28
C SER A 61 -11.05 -7.26 14.30
N SER A 62 -11.74 -6.74 13.28
CA SER A 62 -12.52 -7.58 12.35
C SER A 62 -11.66 -8.51 11.46
N HIS A 63 -10.34 -8.30 11.40
CA HIS A 63 -9.39 -9.19 10.73
C HIS A 63 -9.20 -10.54 11.42
N GLY A 64 -9.50 -10.64 12.72
CA GLY A 64 -9.40 -11.91 13.47
C GLY A 64 -10.37 -13.00 13.00
N LEU A 65 -11.23 -12.69 12.01
CA LEU A 65 -12.17 -13.62 11.38
C LEU A 65 -11.59 -14.32 10.15
N ILE A 66 -10.40 -13.92 9.66
CA ILE A 66 -9.76 -14.53 8.50
C ILE A 66 -8.58 -15.39 8.98
N GLU A 67 -8.79 -16.70 9.05
CA GLU A 67 -7.72 -17.67 9.35
C GLU A 67 -6.75 -17.82 8.16
N SER A 68 -7.26 -17.70 6.93
CA SER A 68 -6.49 -17.77 5.69
C SER A 68 -7.24 -17.04 4.56
N PHE A 69 -6.51 -16.21 3.82
CA PHE A 69 -6.96 -15.53 2.62
C PHE A 69 -7.16 -16.49 1.45
N SER A 70 -6.31 -17.51 1.29
CA SER A 70 -6.49 -18.51 0.22
C SER A 70 -7.71 -19.41 0.41
N ALA A 71 -8.25 -19.49 1.62
CA ALA A 71 -9.49 -20.21 1.91
C ALA A 71 -10.77 -19.42 1.56
N LEU A 72 -10.65 -18.13 1.24
CA LEU A 72 -11.80 -17.31 0.87
C LEU A 72 -12.36 -17.72 -0.49
N ARG A 73 -13.69 -17.75 -0.62
CA ARG A 73 -14.35 -17.94 -1.91
C ARG A 73 -14.36 -16.62 -2.67
N TYR A 74 -13.48 -16.47 -3.65
CA TYR A 74 -13.48 -15.32 -4.54
C TYR A 74 -14.76 -15.26 -5.37
N LYS A 75 -15.38 -14.08 -5.48
CA LYS A 75 -16.63 -13.83 -6.22
C LYS A 75 -16.45 -12.91 -7.42
N GLY A 76 -15.40 -12.11 -7.45
CA GLY A 76 -15.11 -11.19 -8.55
C GLY A 76 -14.45 -9.90 -8.10
N GLN A 77 -14.22 -9.03 -9.08
CA GLN A 77 -13.60 -7.73 -8.91
C GLN A 77 -14.62 -6.61 -9.14
N VAL A 78 -14.63 -5.60 -8.27
CA VAL A 78 -15.45 -4.40 -8.41
C VAL A 78 -14.54 -3.19 -8.67
N ALA A 79 -14.97 -2.32 -9.60
CA ALA A 79 -14.29 -1.08 -9.97
C ALA A 79 -12.80 -1.27 -10.34
N ARG A 80 -12.41 -2.46 -10.80
CA ARG A 80 -11.02 -2.82 -11.12
C ARG A 80 -10.03 -2.53 -9.98
N THR A 81 -10.52 -2.61 -8.73
CA THR A 81 -9.78 -2.16 -7.54
C THR A 81 -10.03 -3.04 -6.31
N VAL A 82 -11.26 -3.52 -6.13
CA VAL A 82 -11.66 -4.26 -4.92
C VAL A 82 -11.98 -5.72 -5.28
N LEU A 83 -11.35 -6.65 -4.60
CA LEU A 83 -11.72 -8.07 -4.64
C LEU A 83 -12.85 -8.33 -3.67
N VAL A 84 -13.88 -9.04 -4.14
CA VAL A 84 -15.02 -9.46 -3.34
C VAL A 84 -14.88 -10.94 -3.04
N CYS A 85 -14.88 -11.26 -1.75
CA CYS A 85 -14.66 -12.59 -1.24
C CYS A 85 -15.74 -12.96 -0.22
N GLU A 86 -16.11 -14.23 -0.17
CA GLU A 86 -17.02 -14.80 0.81
C GLU A 86 -16.21 -15.69 1.77
N GLY A 87 -16.24 -15.35 3.06
CA GLY A 87 -15.70 -16.14 4.16
C GLY A 87 -16.70 -17.17 4.68
N LYS A 88 -16.42 -17.75 5.86
CA LYS A 88 -17.33 -18.73 6.49
C LYS A 88 -18.70 -18.13 6.83
N ASP A 89 -18.71 -16.94 7.44
CA ASP A 89 -19.92 -16.20 7.84
C ASP A 89 -19.72 -14.68 7.63
N SER A 90 -19.01 -14.30 6.56
CA SER A 90 -18.62 -12.91 6.32
C SER A 90 -18.49 -12.55 4.84
N LEU A 91 -18.74 -11.28 4.53
CA LEU A 91 -18.29 -10.61 3.32
C LEU A 91 -16.91 -10.01 3.58
N VAL A 92 -15.95 -10.31 2.71
CA VAL A 92 -14.58 -9.79 2.79
C VAL A 92 -14.30 -8.96 1.54
N LEU A 93 -13.96 -7.70 1.75
CA LEU A 93 -13.58 -6.76 0.70
C LEU A 93 -12.09 -6.46 0.82
N ILE A 94 -11.36 -6.56 -0.29
CA ILE A 94 -9.90 -6.42 -0.29
C ILE A 94 -9.51 -5.41 -1.35
N ASP A 95 -8.85 -4.33 -0.94
CA ASP A 95 -8.20 -3.40 -1.85
C ASP A 95 -6.97 -4.07 -2.46
N GLN A 96 -7.03 -4.39 -3.75
CA GLN A 96 -6.00 -5.19 -4.42
C GLN A 96 -4.62 -4.50 -4.40
N HIS A 97 -4.61 -3.16 -4.48
CA HIS A 97 -3.38 -2.40 -4.51
C HIS A 97 -2.75 -2.40 -3.12
N ALA A 98 -3.52 -2.04 -2.10
CA ALA A 98 -3.05 -2.02 -0.71
C ALA A 98 -2.63 -3.42 -0.22
N ALA A 99 -3.35 -4.47 -0.62
CA ALA A 99 -3.00 -5.85 -0.32
C ALA A 99 -1.69 -6.27 -0.98
N HIS A 100 -1.52 -5.97 -2.28
CA HIS A 100 -0.31 -6.33 -3.01
C HIS A 100 0.91 -5.55 -2.49
N GLU A 101 0.74 -4.26 -2.15
CA GLU A 101 1.79 -3.48 -1.48
C GLU A 101 2.26 -4.15 -0.19
N ARG A 102 1.32 -4.63 0.63
CA ARG A 102 1.70 -5.31 1.87
C ARG A 102 2.44 -6.61 1.61
N VAL A 103 1.98 -7.43 0.67
CA VAL A 103 2.66 -8.67 0.28
C VAL A 103 4.10 -8.40 -0.17
N ASN A 104 4.28 -7.41 -1.05
CA ASN A 104 5.59 -7.07 -1.59
C ASN A 104 6.50 -6.47 -0.51
N PHE A 105 5.96 -5.66 0.39
CA PHE A 105 6.69 -5.13 1.53
C PHE A 105 7.19 -6.26 2.44
N ASP A 106 6.31 -7.16 2.89
CA ASP A 106 6.69 -8.25 3.79
C ASP A 106 7.74 -9.16 3.14
N ARG A 107 7.57 -9.48 1.85
CA ARG A 107 8.52 -10.30 1.09
C ARG A 107 9.88 -9.62 1.00
N LEU A 108 9.92 -8.33 0.66
CA LEU A 108 11.16 -7.57 0.55
C LEU A 108 11.82 -7.39 1.92
N TRP A 109 11.04 -7.09 2.96
CA TRP A 109 11.53 -6.95 4.33
C TRP A 109 12.21 -8.23 4.82
N GLN A 110 11.58 -9.39 4.61
CA GLN A 110 12.16 -10.68 4.95
C GLN A 110 13.44 -10.96 4.14
N ALA A 111 13.47 -10.60 2.86
CA ALA A 111 14.67 -10.73 2.03
C ALA A 111 15.82 -9.84 2.54
N VAL A 112 15.52 -8.62 3.01
CA VAL A 112 16.51 -7.72 3.63
C VAL A 112 17.05 -8.32 4.93
N GLU A 113 16.17 -8.77 5.83
CA GLU A 113 16.57 -9.37 7.11
C GLU A 113 17.48 -10.59 6.91
N ASN A 114 17.24 -11.36 5.85
CA ASN A 114 18.03 -12.55 5.49
C ASN A 114 19.22 -12.26 4.57
N LYS A 115 19.45 -11.00 4.15
CA LYS A 115 20.47 -10.62 3.15
C LYS A 115 20.36 -11.38 1.83
N GLN A 116 19.12 -11.59 1.38
CA GLN A 116 18.74 -12.40 0.21
C GLN A 116 17.95 -11.59 -0.82
N VAL A 117 18.11 -10.27 -0.85
CA VAL A 117 17.43 -9.44 -1.86
C VAL A 117 18.03 -9.75 -3.24
N ALA A 118 17.20 -10.32 -4.12
CA ALA A 118 17.58 -10.61 -5.49
C ALA A 118 17.70 -9.32 -6.31
N GLN A 119 18.76 -9.23 -7.10
CA GLN A 119 19.02 -8.12 -8.01
C GLN A 119 18.69 -8.52 -9.45
N GLU A 120 18.16 -7.57 -10.21
CA GLU A 120 17.98 -7.65 -11.66
C GLU A 120 18.87 -6.58 -12.31
N PRO A 121 20.01 -6.97 -12.91
CA PRO A 121 20.84 -6.05 -13.69
C PRO A 121 20.06 -5.50 -14.88
N LEU A 122 20.23 -4.21 -15.17
CA LEU A 122 19.70 -3.62 -16.39
C LEU A 122 20.57 -4.04 -17.58
N MET A 123 19.95 -4.32 -18.72
CA MET A 123 20.68 -4.65 -19.96
C MET A 123 21.61 -3.50 -20.38
N PHE A 124 21.16 -2.27 -20.16
CA PHE A 124 21.96 -1.05 -20.31
C PHE A 124 21.74 -0.18 -19.07
N PRO A 125 22.79 0.37 -18.44
CA PRO A 125 22.63 1.31 -17.34
C PRO A 125 21.77 2.50 -17.76
N GLU A 126 20.81 2.88 -16.91
CA GLU A 126 19.96 4.05 -17.14
C GLU A 126 20.55 5.24 -16.39
N VAL A 127 20.85 6.35 -17.10
CA VAL A 127 21.41 7.56 -16.49
C VAL A 127 20.30 8.53 -16.15
N LEU A 128 20.28 9.00 -14.91
CA LEU A 128 19.25 9.87 -14.37
C LEU A 128 19.87 11.17 -13.86
N GLY A 129 19.37 12.31 -14.35
CA GLY A 129 19.64 13.62 -13.77
C GLY A 129 18.79 13.88 -12.53
N LEU A 130 19.43 14.29 -11.44
CA LEU A 130 18.87 14.56 -10.12
C LEU A 130 19.45 15.85 -9.55
N ASP A 131 18.74 16.50 -8.64
CA ASP A 131 19.30 17.69 -8.00
C ASP A 131 20.45 17.31 -7.02
N PRO A 132 21.36 18.26 -6.70
CA PRO A 132 22.50 17.95 -5.83
C PRO A 132 22.12 17.44 -4.44
N ASN A 133 20.97 17.82 -3.89
CA ASN A 133 20.53 17.33 -2.58
C ASN A 133 20.04 15.89 -2.66
N GLU A 134 19.29 15.54 -3.71
CA GLU A 134 18.88 14.17 -4.02
C GLU A 134 20.10 13.24 -4.14
N ILE A 135 21.11 13.64 -4.91
CA ILE A 135 22.36 12.87 -5.07
C ILE A 135 23.06 12.70 -3.74
N ALA A 136 23.24 13.77 -2.96
CA ALA A 136 23.87 13.68 -1.66
C ALA A 136 23.09 12.74 -0.70
N GLY A 137 21.76 12.70 -0.80
CA GLY A 137 20.90 11.77 -0.06
C GLY A 137 21.12 10.30 -0.47
N LEU A 138 21.15 10.04 -1.77
CA LEU A 138 21.40 8.72 -2.34
C LEU A 138 22.82 8.22 -2.03
N GLU A 139 23.85 9.06 -2.16
CA GLU A 139 25.24 8.74 -1.83
C GLU A 139 25.38 8.33 -0.36
N LYS A 140 24.79 9.10 0.56
CA LYS A 140 24.77 8.78 2.00
C LYS A 140 24.05 7.45 2.30
N SER A 141 23.16 7.02 1.41
CA SER A 141 22.38 5.79 1.54
C SER A 141 22.86 4.67 0.61
N LYS A 142 24.02 4.80 -0.04
CA LYS A 142 24.49 3.88 -1.07
C LYS A 142 24.49 2.41 -0.62
N ASP A 143 25.08 2.12 0.54
CA ASP A 143 25.15 0.74 1.04
C ASP A 143 23.77 0.17 1.37
N LEU A 144 22.87 1.02 1.87
CA LEU A 144 21.48 0.66 2.13
C LEU A 144 20.74 0.35 0.82
N LEU A 145 20.85 1.21 -0.18
CA LEU A 145 20.27 1.01 -1.51
C LEU A 145 20.80 -0.27 -2.16
N LEU A 146 22.10 -0.53 -2.06
CA LEU A 146 22.71 -1.75 -2.57
C LEU A 146 22.15 -3.00 -1.88
N SER A 147 21.95 -2.94 -0.55
CA SER A 147 21.33 -4.03 0.23
C SER A 147 19.87 -4.27 -0.14
N LEU A 148 19.20 -3.27 -0.71
CA LEU A 148 17.86 -3.34 -1.26
C LEU A 148 17.83 -3.78 -2.72
N GLY A 149 18.99 -3.98 -3.35
CA GLY A 149 19.10 -4.42 -4.74
C GLY A 149 19.27 -3.29 -5.77
N LEU A 150 19.39 -2.05 -5.31
CA LEU A 150 19.66 -0.88 -6.15
C LEU A 150 21.17 -0.61 -6.20
N ASP A 151 21.80 -0.97 -7.32
CA ASP A 151 23.21 -0.63 -7.58
C ASP A 151 23.28 0.69 -8.37
N LEU A 152 23.81 1.72 -7.71
CA LEU A 152 23.92 3.07 -8.23
C LEU A 152 25.38 3.47 -8.38
N GLU A 153 25.73 3.93 -9.58
CA GLU A 153 27.03 4.50 -9.91
C GLU A 153 26.90 6.02 -10.02
N PHE A 154 27.57 6.74 -9.12
CA PHE A 154 27.50 8.20 -9.03
C PHE A 154 28.57 8.83 -9.93
N TYR A 155 28.18 9.80 -10.75
CA TYR A 155 29.11 10.57 -11.57
C TYR A 155 29.38 11.94 -10.96
N SER A 156 30.54 12.51 -11.25
CA SER A 156 30.84 13.90 -10.85
C SER A 156 29.87 14.85 -11.55
N GLY A 157 28.95 15.46 -10.80
CA GLY A 157 27.92 16.36 -11.33
C GLY A 157 26.55 16.11 -10.68
N ASP A 158 25.52 16.11 -11.52
CA ASP A 158 24.10 16.01 -11.17
C ASP A 158 23.44 14.74 -11.73
N SER A 159 24.21 13.64 -11.88
CA SER A 159 23.70 12.40 -12.45
C SER A 159 24.17 11.11 -11.75
N VAL A 160 23.31 10.09 -11.86
CA VAL A 160 23.56 8.73 -11.37
C VAL A 160 23.20 7.72 -12.45
N ALA A 161 24.04 6.70 -12.64
CA ALA A 161 23.70 5.52 -13.44
C ALA A 161 23.08 4.43 -12.55
N ILE A 162 21.94 3.92 -12.99
CA ILE A 162 21.27 2.77 -12.39
C ILE A 162 21.81 1.52 -13.09
N ARG A 163 22.47 0.63 -12.35
CA ARG A 163 23.06 -0.61 -12.88
C ARG A 163 22.19 -1.83 -12.63
N SER A 164 21.54 -1.89 -11.47
CA SER A 164 20.59 -2.93 -11.12
C SER A 164 19.42 -2.38 -10.32
N ILE A 165 18.31 -3.10 -10.37
CA ILE A 165 17.12 -2.87 -9.55
C ILE A 165 16.78 -4.12 -8.74
N PRO A 166 15.95 -4.03 -7.70
CA PRO A 166 15.47 -5.21 -6.98
C PRO A 166 14.67 -6.09 -7.96
N ALA A 167 14.82 -7.41 -7.95
CA ALA A 167 14.19 -8.28 -8.96
C ALA A 167 12.64 -8.21 -8.98
N ILE A 168 12.03 -7.81 -7.86
CA ILE A 168 10.58 -7.54 -7.77
C ILE A 168 10.13 -6.36 -8.65
N MET A 169 11.06 -5.54 -9.12
CA MET A 169 10.85 -4.40 -10.02
C MET A 169 11.06 -4.73 -11.50
N ARG A 170 11.25 -6.01 -11.87
CA ARG A 170 11.44 -6.40 -13.28
C ARG A 170 10.30 -5.85 -14.14
N GLY A 171 10.67 -5.16 -15.23
CA GLY A 171 9.71 -4.56 -16.17
C GLY A 171 9.03 -3.27 -15.67
N LYS A 172 9.47 -2.72 -14.53
CA LYS A 172 9.00 -1.43 -13.99
C LYS A 172 10.05 -0.34 -14.21
N SER A 173 9.67 0.92 -14.03
CA SER A 173 10.56 2.07 -14.25
C SER A 173 11.61 2.16 -13.15
N ALA A 174 12.88 2.00 -13.53
CA ALA A 174 14.01 2.18 -12.62
C ALA A 174 14.20 3.66 -12.24
N ALA A 175 14.09 4.57 -13.22
CA ALA A 175 14.15 6.01 -12.95
C ALA A 175 13.09 6.49 -11.96
N ALA A 176 11.83 6.07 -12.10
CA ALA A 176 10.77 6.48 -11.17
C ALA A 176 11.05 6.00 -9.74
N LEU A 177 11.53 4.76 -9.59
CA LEU A 177 11.93 4.23 -8.28
C LEU A 177 13.07 5.05 -7.67
N VAL A 178 14.11 5.34 -8.44
CA VAL A 178 15.28 6.06 -7.92
C VAL A 178 14.93 7.49 -7.51
N ARG A 179 14.03 8.18 -8.24
CA ARG A 179 13.53 9.51 -7.83
C ARG A 179 12.82 9.45 -6.48
N ASP A 180 11.90 8.51 -6.30
CA ASP A 180 11.16 8.40 -5.04
C ASP A 180 12.06 7.92 -3.88
N CYS A 181 13.05 7.06 -4.16
CA CYS A 181 14.09 6.73 -3.19
C CYS A 181 14.97 7.93 -2.83
N ALA A 182 15.24 8.84 -3.76
CA ALA A 182 15.98 10.08 -3.48
C ALA A 182 15.18 10.99 -2.54
N GLN A 183 13.88 11.14 -2.79
CA GLN A 183 12.98 11.85 -1.89
C GLN A 183 12.97 11.22 -0.48
N ALA A 184 12.84 9.90 -0.39
CA ALA A 184 12.92 9.18 0.89
C ALA A 184 14.29 9.31 1.57
N ALA A 185 15.37 9.44 0.80
CA ALA A 185 16.73 9.63 1.32
C ALA A 185 16.97 11.07 1.82
N THR A 186 16.31 12.08 1.27
CA THR A 186 16.41 13.48 1.72
C THR A 186 15.55 13.82 2.94
N GLY A 187 14.70 12.90 3.40
CA GLY A 187 13.77 13.07 4.52
C GLY A 187 14.41 13.63 5.82
N SER A 188 13.57 14.28 6.62
CA SER A 188 13.89 15.16 7.75
C SER A 188 15.07 14.73 8.64
N SER A 189 15.92 15.70 9.00
CA SER A 189 16.99 15.54 9.98
C SER A 189 16.47 14.88 11.27
N GLY A 190 16.88 13.63 11.54
CA GLY A 190 16.48 12.88 12.73
C GLY A 190 16.00 11.44 12.46
N THR A 191 15.71 11.08 11.20
CA THR A 191 15.31 9.71 10.84
C THR A 191 16.43 8.71 11.13
N THR A 192 16.15 7.69 11.94
CA THR A 192 17.09 6.61 12.24
C THR A 192 17.35 5.74 11.00
N GLY A 193 18.45 4.98 11.00
CA GLY A 193 18.75 4.06 9.89
C GLY A 193 17.64 3.03 9.62
N ILE A 194 16.94 2.59 10.67
CA ILE A 194 15.83 1.62 10.56
C ILE A 194 14.59 2.26 9.94
N GLU A 195 14.24 3.48 10.34
CA GLU A 195 13.10 4.21 9.74
C GLU A 195 13.34 4.50 8.26
N ARG A 196 14.57 4.87 7.90
CA ARG A 196 14.97 5.07 6.50
C ARG A 196 14.87 3.79 5.69
N LEU A 197 15.35 2.66 6.24
CA LEU A 197 15.20 1.35 5.62
C LEU A 197 13.71 1.01 5.40
N HIS A 198 12.87 1.22 6.40
CA HIS A 198 11.43 0.99 6.30
C HIS A 198 10.78 1.81 5.18
N LEU A 199 11.08 3.11 5.10
CA LEU A 199 10.57 3.99 4.04
C LEU A 199 11.03 3.54 2.65
N MET A 200 12.29 3.13 2.50
CA MET A 200 12.79 2.64 1.21
C MET A 200 12.16 1.31 0.80
N VAL A 201 11.98 0.37 1.73
CA VAL A 201 11.27 -0.89 1.46
C VAL A 201 9.81 -0.63 1.06
N ALA A 202 9.13 0.29 1.75
CA ALA A 202 7.77 0.69 1.40
C ALA A 202 7.70 1.34 0.01
N THR A 203 8.67 2.17 -0.34
CA THR A 203 8.78 2.80 -1.67
C THR A 203 8.94 1.73 -2.77
N ILE A 204 9.85 0.77 -2.60
CA ILE A 204 10.06 -0.32 -3.57
C ILE A 204 8.80 -1.20 -3.68
N ALA A 205 8.14 -1.50 -2.55
CA ALA A 205 6.90 -2.27 -2.54
C ALA A 205 5.78 -1.58 -3.31
N CYS A 206 5.65 -0.24 -3.18
CA CYS A 206 4.67 0.54 -3.93
C CYS A 206 4.89 0.44 -5.45
N HIS A 207 6.13 0.65 -5.90
CA HIS A 207 6.46 0.63 -7.33
C HIS A 207 6.36 -0.76 -7.98
N SER A 208 6.51 -1.83 -7.20
CA SER A 208 6.38 -3.21 -7.68
C SER A 208 4.94 -3.71 -7.71
N SER A 209 4.03 -3.04 -7.00
CA SER A 209 2.66 -3.50 -6.84
C SER A 209 1.76 -3.24 -8.05
N ILE A 210 0.66 -3.99 -8.10
CA ILE A 210 -0.44 -3.81 -9.05
C ILE A 210 -0.98 -2.39 -8.85
N ARG A 211 -1.27 -1.66 -9.92
CA ARG A 211 -1.82 -0.30 -9.80
C ARG A 211 -3.33 -0.36 -9.60
N ALA A 212 -3.86 0.67 -8.95
CA ALA A 212 -5.30 0.87 -8.91
C ALA A 212 -5.84 0.99 -10.34
N GLY A 213 -6.89 0.24 -10.67
CA GLY A 213 -7.49 0.20 -12.00
C GLY A 213 -6.99 -0.92 -12.91
N ASP A 214 -6.01 -1.72 -12.49
CA ASP A 214 -5.64 -2.93 -13.25
C ASP A 214 -6.74 -3.99 -13.09
N ALA A 215 -7.22 -4.53 -14.23
CA ALA A 215 -8.12 -5.69 -14.20
C ALA A 215 -7.29 -6.92 -13.86
N LEU A 216 -7.76 -7.72 -12.90
CA LEU A 216 -7.14 -9.00 -12.56
C LEU A 216 -8.00 -10.12 -13.12
N SER A 217 -7.35 -11.11 -13.72
CA SER A 217 -7.96 -12.41 -13.96
C SER A 217 -8.26 -13.11 -12.63
N ASP A 218 -9.19 -14.06 -12.65
CA ASP A 218 -9.52 -14.85 -11.46
C ASP A 218 -8.28 -15.56 -10.89
N ASP A 219 -7.41 -16.09 -11.76
CA ASP A 219 -6.16 -16.74 -11.37
C ASP A 219 -5.20 -15.76 -10.66
N GLU A 220 -5.08 -14.52 -11.15
CA GLU A 220 -4.27 -13.49 -10.51
C GLU A 220 -4.85 -13.05 -9.16
N ALA A 221 -6.17 -12.93 -9.06
CA ALA A 221 -6.84 -12.62 -7.80
C ALA A 221 -6.62 -13.74 -6.77
N LEU A 222 -6.78 -15.00 -7.15
CA LEU A 222 -6.52 -16.16 -6.29
C LEU A 222 -5.02 -16.24 -5.91
N ALA A 223 -4.12 -15.93 -6.83
CA ALA A 223 -2.69 -15.87 -6.55
C ALA A 223 -2.33 -14.76 -5.53
N LEU A 224 -2.99 -13.60 -5.61
CA LEU A 224 -2.84 -12.53 -4.63
C LEU A 224 -3.33 -12.99 -3.24
N LEU A 225 -4.54 -13.57 -3.16
CA LEU A 225 -5.08 -14.11 -1.90
C LEU A 225 -4.12 -15.14 -1.27
N LYS A 226 -3.57 -16.05 -2.08
CA LYS A 226 -2.55 -17.00 -1.63
C LYS A 226 -1.28 -16.32 -1.15
N SER A 227 -0.87 -15.24 -1.82
CA SER A 227 0.32 -14.48 -1.41
C SER A 227 0.09 -13.72 -0.10
N MET A 228 -1.13 -13.26 0.17
CA MET A 228 -1.49 -12.62 1.44
C MET A 228 -1.31 -13.55 2.64
N ASP A 229 -1.49 -14.87 2.49
CA ASP A 229 -1.20 -15.85 3.55
C ASP A 229 0.28 -15.92 3.96
N SER A 230 1.19 -15.41 3.13
CA SER A 230 2.62 -15.34 3.46
C SER A 230 3.00 -14.15 4.34
N VAL A 231 2.10 -13.16 4.48
CA VAL A 231 2.31 -11.96 5.29
C VAL A 231 2.20 -12.33 6.76
N LYS A 232 3.24 -12.03 7.54
CA LYS A 232 3.23 -12.31 8.98
C LYS A 232 2.50 -11.19 9.71
N ASP A 233 1.65 -11.54 10.68
CA ASP A 233 0.90 -10.59 11.50
C ASP A 233 0.18 -9.51 10.67
N PHE A 234 -0.55 -9.94 9.63
CA PHE A 234 -1.25 -9.01 8.75
C PHE A 234 -2.38 -8.29 9.51
N ALA A 235 -2.13 -7.04 9.89
CA ALA A 235 -3.06 -6.20 10.63
C ALA A 235 -4.14 -5.56 9.75
N GLY A 236 -4.24 -5.94 8.46
CA GLY A 236 -5.26 -5.41 7.55
C GLY A 236 -4.95 -4.03 6.92
N TYR A 237 -3.72 -3.54 7.08
CA TYR A 237 -3.27 -2.26 6.50
C TYR A 237 -2.05 -2.45 5.60
N CYS A 238 -1.90 -1.59 4.60
CA CYS A 238 -0.67 -1.49 3.81
C CYS A 238 0.45 -0.78 4.61
N PRO A 239 1.71 -0.82 4.13
CA PRO A 239 2.85 -0.15 4.79
C PRO A 239 2.67 1.37 4.96
N HIS A 240 1.84 2.00 4.14
CA HIS A 240 1.51 3.43 4.19
C HIS A 240 0.29 3.75 5.08
N GLY A 241 -0.33 2.75 5.70
CA GLY A 241 -1.45 2.91 6.63
C GLY A 241 -2.84 2.90 5.99
N ARG A 242 -2.96 2.69 4.67
CA ARG A 242 -4.26 2.50 4.00
C ARG A 242 -4.85 1.15 4.40
N GLN A 243 -6.15 1.10 4.66
CA GLN A 243 -6.85 -0.14 4.94
C GLN A 243 -6.87 -1.03 3.69
N ALA A 244 -6.36 -2.25 3.84
CA ALA A 244 -6.25 -3.23 2.76
C ALA A 244 -7.42 -4.23 2.77
N VAL A 245 -8.03 -4.48 3.94
CA VAL A 245 -9.12 -5.43 4.08
C VAL A 245 -10.24 -4.83 4.92
N VAL A 246 -11.48 -5.15 4.55
CA VAL A 246 -12.68 -4.85 5.34
C VAL A 246 -13.47 -6.15 5.46
N VAL A 247 -13.95 -6.45 6.66
CA VAL A 247 -14.72 -7.68 6.94
C VAL A 247 -16.05 -7.29 7.57
N HIS A 248 -17.14 -7.73 6.96
CA HIS A 248 -18.49 -7.59 7.51
C HIS A 248 -19.07 -8.97 7.80
N PRO A 249 -19.49 -9.25 9.06
CA PRO A 249 -20.29 -10.44 9.35
C PRO A 249 -21.52 -10.48 8.46
N ILE A 250 -21.92 -11.67 8.01
CA ILE A 250 -23.08 -11.82 7.13
C ILE A 250 -24.35 -11.28 7.79
N SER A 251 -24.48 -11.39 9.11
CA SER A 251 -25.56 -10.79 9.89
C SER A 251 -25.61 -9.26 9.77
N THR A 252 -24.46 -8.59 9.74
CA THR A 252 -24.39 -7.14 9.49
C THR A 252 -24.80 -6.80 8.07
N VAL A 253 -24.35 -7.59 7.09
CA VAL A 253 -24.73 -7.38 5.68
C VAL A 253 -26.24 -7.56 5.50
N LEU A 254 -26.84 -8.58 6.12
CA LEU A 254 -28.28 -8.83 6.05
C LEU A 254 -29.10 -7.72 6.71
N ARG A 255 -28.59 -7.11 7.80
CA ARG A 255 -29.22 -5.94 8.43
C ARG A 255 -29.32 -4.74 7.49
N TRP A 256 -28.40 -4.57 6.53
CA TRP A 256 -28.52 -3.50 5.51
C TRP A 256 -29.76 -3.66 4.63
N PHE A 257 -30.33 -4.86 4.56
CA PHE A 257 -31.58 -5.16 3.85
C PHE A 257 -32.79 -5.27 4.79
N GLY A 258 -32.67 -4.87 6.06
CA GLY A 258 -33.72 -4.98 7.06
C GLY A 258 -34.03 -6.43 7.50
N ARG A 259 -33.08 -7.35 7.32
CA ARG A 259 -33.20 -8.77 7.68
C ARG A 259 -32.43 -9.14 8.94
#